data_AF-A0A955VLQ6-F1
#
_entry.id   AF-A0A955VLQ6-F1
#
_cell.length_a   1.000
_cell.length_b   1.000
_cell.length_c   1.000
_cell.angle_alpha   90.00
_cell.angle_beta   90.00
_cell.angle_gamma   90.00
#
_symmetry.space_group_name_H-M   'P 1'
#
loop_
_entity.id
_entity.type
_entity.pdbx_description
1 polymer ?
#
loop_
_entity_poly.entity_id
_entity_poly.type
_entity_poly.pdbx_seq_one_letter_code
_entity_poly.pdbx_strand_id
1 'polypeptide(L)'
;MSDRNLDPTLASDSTLVSGFVDHLAERLLKTRTLYLTGGVDDRVSYRLVSSFLTLDAEAPGEPITFYLNSPGGSVTAGFSI
;
A
#
# COMPACT_ATOMS: atom_id res chain seq x y z
N MET A 1 8.18 -6.01 51.63
CA MET A 1 7.06 -5.12 51.26
C MET A 1 7.60 -4.20 50.17
N SER A 2 7.26 -4.31 48.89
CA SER A 2 6.07 -4.90 48.30
C SER A 2 6.40 -5.37 46.88
N ASP A 3 5.99 -6.59 46.58
CA ASP A 3 5.90 -7.15 45.25
C ASP A 3 5.04 -6.23 44.37
N ARG A 4 5.62 -5.65 43.32
CA ARG A 4 4.87 -5.01 42.22
C ARG A 4 4.72 -6.00 41.07
N ASN A 5 3.96 -7.07 41.35
CA ASN A 5 3.28 -7.91 40.37
C ASN A 5 1.79 -7.62 40.54
N LEU A 6 0.93 -7.38 39.56
CA LEU A 6 0.93 -7.22 38.10
C LEU A 6 -0.36 -6.41 37.84
N ASP A 7 -0.44 -5.59 36.80
CA ASP A 7 -1.73 -5.40 36.12
C ASP A 7 -1.63 -6.17 34.80
N PRO A 8 -2.20 -7.39 34.71
CA PRO A 8 -2.26 -8.16 33.47
C PRO A 8 -3.44 -7.72 32.56
N THR A 9 -4.28 -6.79 33.02
CA THR A 9 -5.43 -6.22 32.31
C THR A 9 -5.04 -5.14 31.29
N LEU A 10 -3.84 -4.57 31.37
CA LEU A 10 -3.31 -3.61 30.38
C LEU A 10 -2.78 -4.25 29.09
N ALA A 11 -2.73 -5.59 29.00
CA ALA A 11 -2.13 -6.30 27.87
C ALA A 11 -3.12 -6.76 26.79
N SER A 12 -4.43 -6.52 26.93
CA SER A 12 -5.46 -7.07 26.00
C SER A 12 -6.05 -6.07 25.00
N ASP A 13 -5.67 -4.79 25.04
CA ASP A 13 -6.25 -3.75 24.17
C ASP A 13 -5.53 -3.59 22.81
N SER A 14 -4.28 -4.07 22.71
CA SER A 14 -3.50 -3.98 21.46
C SER A 14 -3.85 -5.08 20.44
N THR A 15 -4.35 -6.23 20.90
CA THR A 15 -4.74 -7.36 20.03
C THR A 15 -6.01 -7.10 19.22
N LEU A 16 -6.92 -6.25 19.72
CA LEU A 16 -8.15 -5.88 18.99
C LEU A 16 -7.89 -4.91 17.84
N VAL A 17 -6.93 -3.98 18.01
CA VAL A 17 -6.46 -3.11 16.94
C VAL A 17 -5.63 -3.90 15.92
N SER A 18 -4.82 -4.86 16.36
CA SER A 18 -4.07 -5.75 15.45
C SER A 18 -4.99 -6.49 14.49
N GLY A 19 -6.04 -7.17 15.00
CA GLY A 19 -6.96 -7.92 14.13
C GLY A 19 -7.68 -7.05 13.08
N PHE A 20 -7.98 -5.78 13.39
CA PHE A 20 -8.56 -4.84 12.42
C PHE A 20 -7.54 -4.40 11.36
N VAL A 21 -6.28 -4.14 11.75
CA VAL A 21 -5.19 -3.78 10.83
C VAL A 21 -4.85 -4.97 9.92
N ASP A 22 -4.85 -6.18 10.47
CA ASP A 22 -4.58 -7.42 9.73
C ASP A 22 -5.66 -7.68 8.68
N HIS A 23 -6.95 -7.50 9.03
CA HIS A 23 -8.06 -7.60 8.08
C HIS A 23 -8.10 -6.48 7.02
N LEU A 24 -7.60 -5.28 7.33
CA LEU A 24 -7.48 -4.19 6.36
C LEU A 24 -6.33 -4.47 5.37
N ALA A 25 -5.19 -4.97 5.84
CA ALA A 25 -4.06 -5.36 5.01
C ALA A 25 -4.43 -6.51 4.05
N GLU A 26 -5.16 -7.53 4.53
CA GLU A 26 -5.66 -8.64 3.71
C GLU A 26 -6.67 -8.18 2.63
N ARG A 27 -7.53 -7.20 2.93
CA ARG A 27 -8.43 -6.59 1.93
C ARG A 27 -7.70 -5.75 0.90
N LEU A 28 -6.58 -5.12 1.25
CA LEU A 28 -5.75 -4.35 0.32
C LEU A 28 -4.88 -5.25 -0.56
N LEU A 29 -4.51 -6.46 -0.09
CA LEU A 29 -3.66 -7.42 -0.80
C LEU A 29 -4.28 -8.06 -2.06
N LYS A 30 -5.55 -7.76 -2.39
CA LYS A 30 -6.25 -8.34 -3.57
C LYS A 30 -6.68 -7.31 -4.62
N THR A 31 -6.19 -6.06 -4.54
CA THR A 31 -6.97 -4.94 -5.09
C THR A 31 -6.59 -4.47 -6.48
N ARG A 32 -5.64 -5.11 -7.19
CA ARG A 32 -5.13 -4.62 -8.51
C ARG A 32 -4.97 -3.09 -8.49
N THR A 33 -4.46 -2.58 -7.38
CA THR A 33 -4.43 -1.16 -7.07
C THR A 33 -2.99 -0.69 -7.01
N LEU A 34 -2.67 0.34 -7.78
CA LEU A 34 -1.38 1.01 -7.76
C LEU A 34 -1.53 2.39 -7.11
N TYR A 35 -0.49 2.82 -6.41
CA TYR A 35 -0.42 4.11 -5.76
C TYR A 35 0.80 4.87 -6.26
N LEU A 36 0.59 6.09 -6.72
CA LEU A 36 1.66 7.05 -6.98
C LEU A 36 1.60 8.14 -5.93
N THR A 37 2.52 8.07 -4.97
CA THR A 37 2.70 9.07 -3.92
C THR A 37 4.09 9.70 -4.01
N GLY A 38 4.17 11.03 -3.88
CA GLY A 38 5.44 11.74 -4.00
C GLY A 38 5.87 12.01 -5.45
N GLY A 39 7.10 12.49 -5.64
CA GLY A 39 7.58 13.03 -6.91
C GLY A 39 7.67 12.00 -8.04
N VAL A 40 7.48 12.47 -9.28
CA VAL A 40 7.61 11.65 -10.49
C VAL A 40 8.99 11.81 -11.11
N ASP A 41 9.74 10.71 -11.17
CA ASP A 41 11.01 10.60 -11.88
C ASP A 41 11.03 9.33 -12.75
N ASP A 42 12.09 9.16 -13.55
CA ASP A 42 12.20 8.05 -14.50
C ASP A 42 12.18 6.67 -13.79
N ARG A 43 12.68 6.61 -12.54
CA ARG A 43 12.71 5.38 -11.76
C ARG A 43 11.32 5.01 -11.26
N VAL A 44 10.55 5.97 -10.77
CA VAL A 44 9.15 5.78 -10.38
C VAL A 44 8.31 5.39 -11.59
N SER A 45 8.50 6.07 -12.72
CA SER A 45 7.82 5.78 -13.97
C SER A 45 8.05 4.33 -14.43
N TYR A 46 9.32 3.91 -14.52
CA TYR A 46 9.67 2.52 -14.88
C TYR A 46 8.99 1.48 -13.98
N ARG A 47 8.95 1.73 -12.67
CA ARG A 47 8.31 0.83 -11.71
C ARG A 47 6.80 0.74 -11.92
N LEU A 48 6.14 1.87 -12.19
CA LEU A 48 4.70 1.90 -12.43
C LEU A 48 4.34 1.18 -13.73
N VAL A 49 5.02 1.48 -14.83
CA VAL A 49 4.83 0.81 -16.11
C VAL A 49 5.03 -0.70 -15.98
N SER A 50 6.11 -1.13 -15.33
CA SER A 50 6.33 -2.56 -15.07
C SER A 50 5.20 -3.18 -14.26
N SER A 51 4.66 -2.46 -13.26
CA SER A 51 3.55 -2.96 -12.45
C SER A 51 2.25 -3.06 -13.26
N PHE A 52 1.96 -2.08 -14.13
CA PHE A 52 0.83 -2.13 -15.04
C PHE A 52 0.91 -3.33 -15.99
N LEU A 53 2.08 -3.56 -16.59
CA LEU A 53 2.30 -4.70 -17.49
C LEU A 53 2.14 -6.04 -16.77
N THR A 54 2.63 -6.16 -15.54
CA THR A 54 2.44 -7.37 -14.73
C THR A 54 0.97 -7.62 -14.43
N LEU A 55 0.22 -6.59 -14.00
CA LEU A 55 -1.20 -6.72 -13.71
C LEU A 55 -2.03 -7.06 -14.95
N ASP A 56 -1.69 -6.50 -16.12
CA ASP A 56 -2.34 -6.84 -17.38
C ASP A 56 -1.98 -8.27 -17.84
N ALA A 57 -0.73 -8.71 -17.65
CA ALA A 57 -0.34 -10.09 -17.97
C ALA A 57 -1.04 -11.13 -17.08
N GLU A 58 -1.29 -10.81 -15.81
CA GLU A 58 -2.00 -11.70 -14.88
C GLU A 58 -3.49 -11.82 -15.16
N ALA A 59 -4.17 -10.70 -15.46
CA ALA A 59 -5.58 -10.68 -15.82
C ALA A 59 -5.84 -9.61 -16.89
N PRO A 60 -5.68 -9.96 -18.18
CA PRO A 60 -5.83 -9.02 -19.28
C PRO A 60 -7.24 -8.45 -19.35
N GLY A 61 -7.33 -7.13 -19.50
CA GLY A 61 -8.62 -6.44 -19.62
C GLY A 61 -9.42 -6.30 -18.33
N GLU A 62 -8.94 -6.83 -17.20
CA GLU A 62 -9.52 -6.53 -15.90
C GLU A 62 -9.12 -5.13 -15.41
N PRO A 63 -10.03 -4.36 -14.80
CA PRO A 63 -9.74 -3.01 -14.33
C PRO A 63 -8.55 -2.97 -13.36
N ILE A 64 -7.75 -1.90 -13.49
CA ILE A 64 -6.67 -1.56 -12.55
C ILE A 64 -7.05 -0.24 -11.90
N THR A 65 -7.02 -0.20 -10.56
CA THR A 65 -7.30 1.04 -9.82
C THR A 65 -5.99 1.78 -9.61
N PHE A 66 -5.91 3.04 -10.03
CA PHE A 66 -4.70 3.84 -9.86
C PHE A 66 -5.00 5.10 -9.04
N TYR A 67 -4.44 5.16 -7.83
CA TYR A 67 -4.55 6.33 -6.95
C TYR A 67 -3.36 7.25 -7.14
N LEU A 68 -3.64 8.50 -7.51
CA LEU A 68 -2.65 9.52 -7.75
C LEU A 68 -2.66 10.57 -6.63
N ASN A 69 -1.54 10.68 -5.91
CA ASN A 69 -1.28 11.74 -4.95
C ASN A 69 0.17 12.19 -5.08
N SER A 70 0.46 12.87 -6.19
CA SER A 70 1.80 13.31 -6.54
C SER A 70 1.85 14.82 -6.71
N PRO A 71 2.90 15.50 -6.21
CA PRO A 71 3.19 16.89 -6.56
C PRO A 71 3.70 17.05 -8.01
N GLY A 72 3.82 15.98 -8.78
CA GLY A 72 4.39 15.97 -10.13
C GLY A 72 5.90 15.77 -10.14
N GLY A 73 6.56 16.18 -11.22
CA GLY A 73 8.01 16.01 -11.40
C GLY A 73 8.41 16.11 -12.86
N SER A 74 9.20 15.13 -13.33
CA SER A 74 9.63 15.04 -14.73
C SER A 74 8.44 14.82 -15.66
N VAL A 75 8.26 15.73 -16.63
CA VAL A 75 7.19 15.65 -17.64
C VAL A 75 7.35 14.40 -18.50
N THR A 76 8.58 14.09 -18.93
CA THR A 76 8.88 12.91 -19.74
C THR A 76 8.60 11.61 -18.99
N ALA A 77 8.96 11.55 -17.70
CA ALA A 77 8.66 10.41 -16.85
C ALA A 77 7.15 10.22 -16.68
N GLY A 78 6.42 11.33 -16.51
CA GLY A 78 4.95 11.33 -16.40
C GLY A 78 4.26 10.83 -17.67
N PHE A 79 4.75 11.20 -18.86
CA PHE A 79 4.21 10.71 -20.14
C PHE A 79 4.48 9.23 -20.41
N SER A 80 5.43 8.64 -19.71
CA SER A 80 5.76 7.22 -19.88
C SER A 80 4.85 6.30 -19.06
N ILE A 81 4.12 6.84 -18.08
CA ILE A 81 3.16 6.12 -17.20
C ILE A 81 1.80 6.09 -17.90
#